data_AF-A0A947ABY9-F1
#
_entry.id   AF-A0A947ABY9-F1
#
_cell.length_a   1.000
_cell.length_b   1.000
_cell.length_c   1.000
_cell.angle_alpha   90.00
_cell.angle_beta   90.00
_cell.angle_gamma   90.00
#
_symmetry.space_group_name_H-M   'P 1'
#
loop_
_entity.id
_entity.type
_entity.pdbx_description
1 polymer ?
#
loop_
_entity_poly.entity_id
_entity_poly.type
_entity_poly.pdbx_seq_one_letter_code
_entity_poly.pdbx_strand_id
1 'polypeptide(L)'
;MLVRSGKIQFLFWTAFFSVVLYLWIVTVGLQTFVLPDEKPMELPQDVVMLMFVLYGFLAVAALAGTIISTMINNRFYMKFFSIFMMAGLATLLATRSMFG
;
A
#
# COMPACT_ATOMS: atom_id res chain seq x y z
N MET A 1 21.97 2.68 -19.30
CA MET A 1 21.24 3.67 -20.12
C MET A 1 19.77 3.22 -20.21
N LEU A 2 18.97 3.36 -19.14
CA LEU A 2 17.64 2.72 -19.05
C LEU A 2 16.53 3.65 -18.53
N VAL A 3 16.86 4.92 -18.28
CA VAL A 3 15.94 5.88 -17.67
C VAL A 3 15.97 7.16 -18.51
N ARG A 4 15.26 7.15 -19.65
CA ARG A 4 15.14 8.33 -20.53
C ARG A 4 13.71 8.82 -20.72
N SER A 5 12.72 8.09 -20.23
CA SER A 5 11.30 8.48 -20.30
C SER A 5 10.81 8.84 -18.90
N GLY A 6 10.38 10.10 -18.69
CA GLY A 6 9.82 10.55 -17.42
C GLY A 6 8.63 9.72 -16.94
N LYS A 7 7.91 9.06 -17.87
CA LYS A 7 6.82 8.14 -17.54
C LYS A 7 7.31 6.87 -16.83
N ILE A 8 8.46 6.33 -17.25
CA ILE A 8 9.08 5.16 -16.61
C ILE A 8 9.64 5.54 -15.23
N GLN A 9 10.24 6.74 -15.10
CA GLN A 9 10.69 7.26 -13.81
C GLN A 9 9.51 7.42 -12.84
N PHE A 10 8.41 8.01 -13.30
CA PHE A 10 7.18 8.13 -12.51
C PHE A 10 6.71 6.76 -12.03
N LEU A 11 6.57 5.78 -12.92
CA LEU A 11 6.15 4.42 -12.55
C LEU A 11 7.09 3.75 -11.55
N PHE A 12 8.40 3.92 -11.71
CA PHE A 12 9.39 3.41 -10.75
C PHE A 12 9.19 4.03 -9.37
N TRP A 13 9.09 5.36 -9.29
CA TRP A 13 8.90 6.07 -8.02
C TRP A 13 7.55 5.77 -7.39
N THR A 14 6.47 5.68 -8.17
CA THR A 14 5.16 5.28 -7.68
C THR A 14 5.19 3.85 -7.14
N ALA A 15 5.81 2.92 -7.86
CA ALA A 15 5.94 1.53 -7.40
C ALA A 15 6.77 1.44 -6.11
N PHE A 16 7.91 2.13 -6.06
CA PHE A 16 8.75 2.20 -4.86
C PHE A 16 7.98 2.77 -3.67
N PHE A 17 7.28 3.88 -3.87
CA PHE A 17 6.47 4.52 -2.83
C PHE A 17 5.33 3.62 -2.35
N SER A 18 4.65 2.90 -3.26
CA SER A 18 3.64 1.90 -2.89
C SER A 18 4.23 0.79 -2.02
N VAL A 19 5.43 0.29 -2.32
CA VAL A 19 6.12 -0.72 -1.49
C VAL A 19 6.42 -0.18 -0.10
N VAL A 20 6.98 1.04 -0.01
CA VAL A 20 7.28 1.67 1.28
C VAL A 20 6.01 1.88 2.11
N LEU A 21 4.94 2.38 1.49
CA LEU A 21 3.64 2.52 2.16
C LEU A 21 3.10 1.20 2.67
N TYR A 22 3.18 0.14 1.85
CA TYR A 22 2.70 -1.18 2.26
C TYR A 22 3.50 -1.73 3.44
N LEU A 23 4.83 -1.65 3.41
CA LEU A 23 5.67 -2.05 4.52
C LEU A 23 5.36 -1.26 5.78
N TRP A 24 5.08 0.05 5.64
CA TRP A 24 4.69 0.88 6.78
C TRP A 24 3.35 0.43 7.38
N ILE A 25 2.33 0.18 6.55
CA ILE A 25 1.03 -0.35 6.99
C ILE A 25 1.21 -1.66 7.76
N VAL A 26 2.00 -2.59 7.21
CA VAL A 26 2.27 -3.90 7.83
C VAL A 26 3.00 -3.72 9.17
N THR A 27 3.97 -2.81 9.23
CA THR A 27 4.75 -2.55 10.45
C THR A 27 3.87 -1.95 11.55
N VAL A 28 3.04 -0.95 11.22
CA VAL A 28 2.08 -0.34 12.15
C VAL A 28 1.07 -1.38 12.63
N GLY A 29 0.52 -2.19 11.72
CA GLY A 29 -0.42 -3.26 12.07
C GLY A 29 0.19 -4.32 12.98
N LEU A 30 1.43 -4.76 12.69
CA LEU A 30 2.15 -5.73 13.52
C LEU A 30 2.45 -5.18 14.92
N GLN A 31 3.01 -3.96 15.02
CA GLN A 31 3.33 -3.33 16.30
C GLN A 31 2.09 -3.09 17.15
N THR A 32 0.96 -2.76 16.53
CA THR A 32 -0.24 -2.40 17.28
C THR A 32 -1.05 -3.62 17.72
N PHE A 33 -1.16 -4.64 16.87
CA PHE A 33 -2.12 -5.73 17.07
C PHE A 33 -1.51 -7.11 17.32
N VAL A 34 -0.24 -7.32 16.93
CA VAL A 34 0.42 -8.63 17.07
C VAL A 34 1.52 -8.60 18.13
N LEU A 35 2.29 -7.51 18.19
CA LEU A 35 3.42 -7.33 19.11
C LEU A 35 3.31 -5.99 19.87
N PRO A 36 2.22 -5.74 20.62
CA PRO A 36 2.11 -4.52 21.41
C PRO A 36 3.07 -4.57 22.61
N ASP A 37 3.81 -3.48 22.83
CA ASP A 37 4.63 -3.29 24.04
C ASP A 37 3.74 -3.22 25.31
N GLU A 38 2.53 -2.66 25.18
CA GLU A 38 1.47 -2.68 26.18
C GLU A 38 0.15 -3.08 25.51
N LYS A 39 -0.56 -4.07 26.05
CA LYS A 39 -1.86 -4.49 25.50
C LYS A 39 -2.84 -3.30 25.52
N PRO A 40 -3.33 -2.83 24.36
CA PRO A 40 -4.31 -1.75 24.35
C PRO A 40 -5.57 -2.20 25.09
N MET A 41 -5.97 -1.47 26.13
CA MET A 41 -7.24 -1.72 26.84
C MET A 41 -8.45 -1.33 25.97
N GLU A 42 -8.25 -0.43 25.01
CA GLU A 42 -9.23 0.03 24.02
C GLU A 42 -8.61 0.05 22.62
N LEU A 43 -9.44 0.04 21.59
CA LEU A 43 -8.99 0.20 20.20
C LEU A 43 -8.31 1.56 20.02
N PRO A 44 -7.02 1.61 19.67
CA PRO A 44 -6.30 2.88 19.54
C PRO A 44 -6.77 3.64 18.30
N GLN A 45 -7.70 4.59 18.50
CA GLN A 45 -8.35 5.35 17.43
C GLN A 45 -7.35 6.11 16.55
N ASP A 46 -6.29 6.66 17.14
CA ASP A 46 -5.24 7.36 16.40
C ASP A 46 -4.52 6.44 15.40
N VAL A 47 -4.28 5.19 15.79
CA VAL A 47 -3.65 4.19 14.92
C VAL A 47 -4.60 3.76 13.81
N VAL A 48 -5.89 3.57 14.13
CA VAL A 48 -6.91 3.23 13.12
C VAL A 48 -7.02 4.35 12.09
N MET A 49 -7.03 5.61 12.53
CA MET A 49 -7.03 6.78 11.64
C MET A 49 -5.77 6.83 10.78
N LEU A 50 -4.59 6.59 11.36
CA LEU A 50 -3.34 6.51 10.62
C LEU A 50 -3.39 5.41 9.55
N MET A 51 -3.83 4.20 9.91
CA MET A 51 -3.97 3.10 8.96
C MET A 51 -4.94 3.43 7.83
N PHE A 52 -6.07 4.08 8.14
CA PHE A 52 -7.02 4.52 7.12
C PHE A 52 -6.39 5.50 6.13
N VAL A 53 -5.62 6.48 6.62
CA VAL A 53 -4.89 7.43 5.78
C VAL A 53 -3.82 6.72 4.93
N LEU A 54 -3.05 5.81 5.52
CA LEU A 54 -2.02 5.05 4.80
C LEU A 54 -2.61 4.16 3.70
N TYR A 55 -3.71 3.45 3.98
CA TYR A 55 -4.44 2.68 2.96
C TYR A 55 -5.01 3.59 1.87
N GLY A 56 -5.48 4.79 2.21
CA GLY A 56 -5.91 5.80 1.25
C GLY A 56 -4.79 6.21 0.30
N PHE A 57 -3.61 6.53 0.83
CA PHE A 57 -2.43 6.84 0.00
C PHE A 57 -1.99 5.65 -0.86
N LEU A 58 -2.04 4.43 -0.30
CA LEU A 58 -1.74 3.20 -1.04
C LEU A 58 -2.67 3.03 -2.24
N ALA A 59 -3.97 3.22 -2.03
CA ALA A 59 -4.98 3.11 -3.09
C ALA A 59 -4.75 4.15 -4.19
N VAL A 60 -4.48 5.41 -3.83
CA VAL A 60 -4.18 6.48 -4.80
C VAL A 60 -2.91 6.15 -5.60
N ALA A 61 -1.84 5.72 -4.94
CA ALA A 61 -0.59 5.37 -5.61
C ALA A 61 -0.77 4.17 -6.56
N ALA A 62 -1.47 3.12 -6.13
CA ALA A 62 -1.71 1.94 -6.94
C ALA A 62 -2.62 2.23 -8.14
N LEU A 63 -3.66 3.06 -7.96
CA LEU A 63 -4.53 3.50 -9.06
C LEU A 63 -3.77 4.37 -10.06
N ALA A 64 -3.00 5.36 -9.60
CA ALA A 64 -2.17 6.19 -10.46
C ALA A 64 -1.17 5.36 -11.27
N GLY A 65 -0.49 4.41 -10.61
CA GLY A 65 0.42 3.47 -11.25
C GLY A 65 -0.28 2.59 -12.29
N THR A 66 -1.48 2.09 -11.99
CA THR A 66 -2.29 1.27 -12.91
C THR A 66 -2.70 2.07 -14.15
N ILE A 67 -3.19 3.30 -13.97
CA ILE A 67 -3.60 4.19 -15.07
C ILE A 67 -2.41 4.47 -15.98
N ILE A 68 -1.30 4.96 -15.43
CA ILE A 68 -0.13 5.33 -16.24
C ILE A 68 0.48 4.11 -16.94
N SER A 69 0.59 2.98 -16.25
CA SER A 69 1.12 1.75 -16.85
C SER A 69 0.25 1.22 -18.00
N THR A 70 -1.07 1.36 -17.88
CA THR A 70 -2.03 1.03 -18.94
C THR A 70 -1.90 2.00 -20.12
N MET A 71 -1.80 3.31 -19.87
CA MET A 71 -1.65 4.33 -20.91
C MET A 71 -0.38 4.15 -21.75
N ILE A 72 0.72 3.67 -21.14
CA ILE A 72 1.97 3.40 -21.87
C ILE A 72 2.13 1.93 -22.30
N ASN A 73 1.10 1.10 -22.10
CA ASN A 73 1.09 -0.33 -22.41
C ASN A 73 2.30 -1.09 -21.82
N ASN A 74 2.68 -0.75 -20.59
CA ASN A 74 3.80 -1.40 -19.91
C ASN A 74 3.30 -2.59 -19.08
N ARG A 75 3.40 -3.79 -19.67
CA ARG A 75 2.93 -5.06 -19.08
C ARG A 75 3.55 -5.36 -17.71
N PHE A 76 4.80 -4.96 -17.46
CA PHE A 76 5.46 -5.20 -16.17
C PHE A 76 4.76 -4.42 -15.06
N TYR A 77 4.62 -3.10 -15.22
CA TYR A 77 3.99 -2.26 -14.21
C TYR A 77 2.48 -2.52 -14.08
N MET A 78 1.79 -2.86 -15.19
CA MET A 78 0.38 -3.27 -15.12
C MET A 78 0.17 -4.49 -14.20
N LYS A 79 1.01 -5.53 -14.36
CA LYS A 79 0.98 -6.71 -13.49
C LYS A 79 1.36 -6.37 -12.05
N PHE A 80 2.43 -5.58 -11.88
CA PHE A 80 2.89 -5.15 -10.56
C PHE A 80 1.76 -4.47 -9.77
N PHE A 81 1.16 -3.42 -10.31
CA PHE A 81 0.11 -2.68 -9.60
C PHE A 81 -1.17 -3.50 -9.40
N SER A 82 -1.49 -4.43 -10.31
CA SER A 82 -2.61 -5.35 -10.14
C SER A 82 -2.40 -6.33 -8.98
N ILE A 83 -1.22 -6.95 -8.89
CA ILE A 83 -0.85 -7.80 -7.75
C ILE A 83 -0.85 -6.98 -6.46
N PHE A 84 -0.33 -5.76 -6.52
CA PHE A 84 -0.24 -4.87 -5.37
C PHE A 84 -1.62 -4.46 -4.84
N MET A 85 -2.58 -4.19 -5.73
CA MET A 85 -3.98 -3.95 -5.37
C MET A 85 -4.60 -5.18 -4.69
N MET A 86 -4.36 -6.39 -5.21
CA MET A 86 -4.85 -7.62 -4.59
C MET A 86 -4.24 -7.83 -3.20
N ALA A 87 -2.92 -7.61 -3.06
CA ALA A 87 -2.23 -7.72 -1.76
C ALA A 87 -2.78 -6.70 -0.75
N GLY A 88 -2.95 -5.44 -1.16
CA GLY A 88 -3.55 -4.40 -0.32
C GLY A 88 -4.97 -4.75 0.15
N LEU A 89 -5.83 -5.22 -0.77
CA LEU A 89 -7.18 -5.66 -0.44
C LEU A 89 -7.19 -6.88 0.51
N ALA A 90 -6.36 -7.89 0.24
CA ALA A 90 -6.25 -9.07 1.11
C ALA A 90 -5.82 -8.68 2.53
N THR A 91 -4.85 -7.76 2.64
CA THR A 91 -4.35 -7.26 3.93
C THR A 91 -5.43 -6.47 4.66
N LEU A 92 -6.19 -5.64 3.94
CA LEU A 92 -7.29 -4.86 4.52
C LEU A 92 -8.43 -5.77 5.01
N LEU A 93 -8.80 -6.79 4.25
CA LEU A 93 -9.79 -7.78 4.66
C LEU A 93 -9.34 -8.59 5.88
N ALA A 94 -8.08 -9.03 5.90
CA ALA A 94 -7.50 -9.70 7.05
C ALA A 94 -7.53 -8.79 8.30
N THR A 95 -7.13 -7.53 8.15
CA THR A 95 -7.18 -6.53 9.21
C THR A 95 -8.61 -6.34 9.73
N ARG A 96 -9.60 -6.15 8.83
CA ARG A 96 -11.01 -6.02 9.20
C ARG A 96 -11.52 -7.25 9.96
N SER A 97 -11.17 -8.45 9.51
CA SER A 97 -11.58 -9.70 10.19
C SER A 97 -11.03 -9.84 11.61
N MET A 98 -9.93 -9.15 11.93
CA MET A 98 -9.38 -9.11 13.29
C MET A 98 -10.14 -8.14 14.21
N PHE A 99 -10.93 -7.19 13.66
CA PHE A 99 -11.67 -6.18 14.44
C PHE A 99 -13.17 -6.39 14.54
N GLY A 100 -13.73 -7.38 13.83
CA GLY A 100 -15.18 -7.67 13.80
C GLY A 100 -15.89 -7.04 12.62
#